data_AF-A0A7J3M0V3-F1
#
_entry.id   AF-A0A7J3M0V3-F1
#
_cell.length_a   1.000
_cell.length_b   1.000
_cell.length_c   1.000
_cell.angle_alpha   90.00
_cell.angle_beta   90.00
_cell.angle_gamma   90.00
#
_symmetry.space_group_name_H-M   'P 1'
#
loop_
_entity.id
_entity.type
_entity.pdbx_description
1 polymer ?
#
loop_
_entity_poly.entity_id
_entity_poly.type
_entity_poly.pdbx_seq_one_letter_code
_entity_poly.pdbx_strand_id
1 'polypeptide(L)' 'EKIYLAGSFGKHIDIENARLIGLLPKSGEIVFAGDSAVAGAKIALKSIKKREEIEEVVKKLNTSSYL' A
#
# COMPACT_ATOMS: atom_id res chain seq x y z
N GLU A 1 -2.26 -10.71 -11.75
CA GLU A 1 -1.65 -9.52 -11.15
C GLU A 1 -2.23 -9.31 -9.75
N LYS A 2 -1.41 -8.94 -8.77
CA LYS A 2 -1.83 -8.70 -7.38
C LYS A 2 -1.79 -7.22 -7.08
N ILE A 3 -2.85 -6.71 -6.46
CA ILE A 3 -2.99 -5.31 -6.10
C ILE A 3 -3.10 -5.24 -4.58
N TYR A 4 -2.11 -4.63 -3.95
CA TYR A 4 -2.07 -4.46 -2.51
C TYR A 4 -2.80 -3.18 -2.12
N LEU A 5 -3.96 -3.32 -1.49
CA LEU A 5 -4.75 -2.19 -1.01
C LEU A 5 -4.37 -1.87 0.44
N ALA A 6 -3.69 -0.74 0.61
CA ALA A 6 -3.37 -0.18 1.92
C ALA A 6 -4.37 0.93 2.31
N GLY A 7 -4.57 1.09 3.61
CA GLY A 7 -5.44 2.13 4.17
C GLY A 7 -6.32 1.63 5.31
N SER A 8 -6.90 2.58 6.04
CA SER A 8 -7.77 2.33 7.20
C SER A 8 -9.20 1.93 6.82
N PHE A 9 -9.54 1.88 5.52
CA PHE A 9 -10.84 1.45 5.00
C PHE A 9 -11.26 0.02 5.47
N GLY A 10 -10.31 -0.73 6.05
CA GLY A 10 -10.54 -2.03 6.65
C GLY A 10 -10.71 -3.13 5.59
N LYS A 11 -10.88 -4.39 6.03
CA LYS A 11 -11.23 -5.53 5.16
C LYS A 11 -12.67 -5.47 4.61
N HIS A 12 -13.34 -4.31 4.70
CA HIS A 12 -14.78 -4.17 4.53
C HIS A 12 -15.17 -3.42 3.24
N ILE A 13 -14.19 -3.07 2.38
CA ILE A 13 -14.55 -2.55 1.06
C ILE A 13 -15.13 -3.68 0.22
N ASP A 14 -16.31 -3.43 -0.32
CA ASP A 14 -16.92 -4.31 -1.30
C ASP A 14 -16.15 -4.17 -2.62
N ILE A 15 -15.44 -5.23 -2.99
CA ILE A 15 -14.57 -5.25 -4.16
C ILE A 15 -15.38 -5.07 -5.44
N GLU A 16 -16.57 -5.66 -5.54
CA GLU A 16 -17.38 -5.61 -6.74
C GLU A 16 -17.96 -4.21 -6.94
N ASN A 17 -18.47 -3.60 -5.87
CA ASN A 17 -18.94 -2.22 -5.92
C ASN A 17 -17.80 -1.23 -6.19
N ALA A 18 -16.62 -1.43 -5.59
CA ALA A 18 -15.44 -0.59 -5.84
C ALA A 18 -14.96 -0.69 -7.30
N ARG A 19 -15.05 -1.88 -7.93
CA ARG A 19 -14.79 -2.05 -9.36
C ARG A 19 -15.86 -1.37 -10.21
N LEU A 20 -17.14 -1.50 -9.83
CA LEU A 20 -18.26 -0.93 -10.55
C LEU A 20 -18.15 0.60 -10.67
N ILE A 21 -17.77 1.27 -9.58
CA ILE A 21 -17.60 2.74 -9.57
C ILE A 21 -16.25 3.21 -10.13
N GLY A 22 -15.36 2.30 -10.53
CA GLY A 22 -14.04 2.61 -11.09
C GLY A 22 -12.96 2.95 -10.06
N LEU A 23 -13.18 2.67 -8.77
CA LEU A 23 -12.19 2.86 -7.72
C LEU A 23 -11.08 1.79 -7.78
N LEU A 24 -11.45 0.56 -8.13
CA LEU A 24 -10.52 -0.56 -8.32
C LEU A 24 -10.52 -1.02 -9.79
N PRO A 25 -9.41 -1.57 -10.29
CA PRO A 25 -9.38 -2.12 -11.64
C PRO A 25 -10.27 -3.36 -11.76
N LYS A 26 -10.81 -3.56 -12.96
CA LYS A 26 -11.81 -4.59 -13.27
C LYS A 26 -11.34 -6.03 -13.03
N SER A 27 -10.03 -6.27 -13.06
CA SER A 27 -9.42 -7.59 -12.88
C SER A 27 -8.18 -7.48 -11.99
N GLY A 28 -7.83 -8.59 -11.34
CA GLY A 28 -6.68 -8.65 -10.44
C GLY A 28 -7.09 -9.06 -9.03
N GLU A 29 -6.19 -9.77 -8.35
CA GLU A 29 -6.41 -10.20 -6.97
C GLU A 29 -6.14 -9.03 -6.03
N ILE A 30 -7.15 -8.64 -5.25
CA ILE A 30 -7.00 -7.58 -4.25
C ILE A 30 -6.53 -8.20 -2.93
N VAL A 31 -5.37 -7.74 -2.46
CA VAL A 31 -4.78 -8.17 -1.18
C VAL A 31 -4.80 -6.99 -0.22
N PHE A 32 -5.49 -7.14 0.90
CA PHE A 32 -5.55 -6.09 1.92
C PHE A 32 -4.26 -6.03 2.73
N ALA A 33 -3.54 -4.93 2.61
CA ALA A 33 -2.32 -4.64 3.37
C ALA A 33 -2.61 -3.94 4.72
N GLY A 34 -3.85 -3.50 4.95
CA GLY A 34 -4.24 -2.78 6.16
C GLY A 34 -3.60 -1.41 6.26
N ASP A 35 -3.49 -0.87 7.48
CA ASP A 35 -2.81 0.40 7.74
C ASP A 35 -1.29 0.24 7.68
N SER A 36 -0.77 0.17 6.45
CA SER A 36 0.65 -0.02 6.17
C SER A 36 1.50 1.16 6.63
N ALA A 37 0.94 2.37 6.69
CA ALA A 37 1.64 3.55 7.19
C ALA A 37 1.96 3.40 8.68
N VAL A 38 0.95 3.06 9.50
CA VAL A 38 1.15 2.81 10.94
C VAL A 38 2.04 1.59 11.18
N ALA A 39 1.84 0.51 10.41
CA ALA A 39 2.69 -0.68 10.52
C ALA A 39 4.16 -0.37 10.18
N GLY A 40 4.40 0.36 9.10
CA GLY A 40 5.74 0.80 8.68
C GLY A 40 6.40 1.70 9.72
N ALA A 41 5.66 2.66 10.29
CA ALA A 41 6.16 3.52 11.36
C ALA A 41 6.58 2.70 12.59
N LYS A 42 5.78 1.71 13.01
CA LYS A 42 6.13 0.81 14.12
C LYS A 42 7.38 -0.01 13.84
N ILE A 43 7.57 -0.47 12.59
CA ILE A 43 8.76 -1.21 12.18
C ILE A 43 10.00 -0.31 12.24
N ALA A 44 9.93 0.90 11.64
CA ALA A 44 11.01 1.87 11.63
C ALA A 44 11.37 2.39 13.03
N LEU A 45 10.39 2.45 13.95
CA LEU A 45 10.62 2.84 15.34
C LEU A 45 11.40 1.77 16.11
N LYS A 46 11.12 0.49 15.86
CA LYS A 46 11.69 -0.64 16.62
C LYS A 46 13.07 -1.11 16.11
N SER A 47 13.50 -0.70 14.93
CA SER A 47 14.76 -1.17 14.35
C SER A 47 15.42 -0.11 13.45
N ILE A 48 16.65 0.25 13.80
CA ILE A 48 17.50 1.16 13.02
C ILE A 48 17.77 0.56 11.64
N LYS A 49 18.21 -0.70 11.59
CA LYS A 49 18.44 -1.42 10.32
C LYS A 49 17.22 -1.39 9.40
N LYS A 50 16.02 -1.63 9.94
CA LYS A 50 14.79 -1.59 9.13
C LYS A 50 14.45 -0.18 8.65
N ARG A 51 14.75 0.85 9.45
CA ARG A 51 14.61 2.23 9.02
C ARG A 51 15.53 2.54 7.84
N GLU A 52 16.80 2.14 7.90
CA GLU A 52 17.76 2.31 6.81
C GLU A 52 17.30 1.58 5.54
N GLU A 53 16.82 0.33 5.67
CA GLU A 53 16.24 -0.42 4.54
C GLU A 53 15.07 0.34 3.88
N ILE A 54 14.19 0.96 4.67
CA ILE A 54 13.06 1.76 4.18
C ILE A 54 13.57 3.00 3.44
N GLU A 55 14.58 3.70 3.98
CA GLU A 55 15.18 4.87 3.34
C GLU A 55 15.79 4.53 1.97
N GLU A 56 16.46 3.38 1.85
CA GLU A 56 16.99 2.89 0.57
C GLU A 56 15.89 2.55 -0.44
N VAL A 57 14.75 2.03 0.00
CA VAL A 57 13.59 1.83 -0.87
C VAL A 57 13.05 3.17 -1.37
N VAL A 58 12.91 4.16 -0.47
CA VAL A 58 12.42 5.49 -0.83
C VAL A 58 13.31 6.16 -1.87
N LYS A 59 14.64 6.07 -1.74
CA LYS A 59 15.59 6.60 -2.73
C LYS A 59 15.43 5.99 -4.14
N LYS A 60 14.93 4.76 -4.24
CA LYS A 60 14.72 4.06 -5.52
C LYS A 60 13.35 4.35 -6.14
N LEU A 61 12.45 5.03 -5.44
CA LEU A 61 11.14 5.40 -5.98
C LEU A 61 11.31 6.54 -6.98
N ASN A 62 11.16 6.23 -8.27
CA ASN A 62 11.11 7.25 -9.31
C ASN A 62 9.80 8.03 -9.21
N THR A 63 9.85 9.29 -8.78
CA THR A 63 8.67 10.15 -8.61
C THR A 63 8.20 10.82 -9.92
N SER A 64 8.75 10.42 -11.08
CA SER A 64 8.65 11.16 -12.34
C SER A 64 7.39 10.88 -13.18
N SER A 65 6.33 10.29 -12.63
CA SER A 65 5.22 9.75 -13.46
C SER A 65 3.89 10.50 -13.34
N TYR A 66 3.80 11.63 -12.62
CA TYR A 66 2.53 12.32 -12.36
C TYR A 66 2.61 13.86 -12.39
N LEU A 67 3.66 14.43 -13.01
CA LEU A 67 3.66 15.79 -13.54
C LEU A 67 3.83 15.71 -15.05
#